data_AF-A0A1A9RUJ1-F1
#
_entry.id   AF-A0A1A9RUJ1-F1
#
_cell.length_a   1.000
_cell.length_b   1.000
_cell.length_c   1.000
_cell.angle_alpha   90.00
_cell.angle_beta   90.00
_cell.angle_gamma   90.00
#
_symmetry.space_group_name_H-M   'P 1'
#
loop_
_entity.id
_entity.type
_entity.pdbx_description
1 polymer ?
#
loop_
_entity_poly.entity_id
_entity_poly.type
_entity_poly.pdbx_seq_one_letter_code
_entity_poly.pdbx_strand_id
1 'polypeptide(L)'
;MNLQTLAFIIPIALLFGNFIGLFLLWYSSREAVRDYPELRIRVPENAEDSSEWQAWARQNGYKHKDSGVWAKGRGIFTSATEIRFEGGDMLVQECVNLLFLINRFAINAPIVVGKPVRMMKIRALNKLMAQWHLPEIAFDSPESKIRIKK
;
A
#
# COMPACT_ATOMS: atom_id res chain seq x y z
N MET A 1 -2.36 40.32 19.60
CA MET A 1 -1.41 39.21 19.81
C MET A 1 -0.07 39.63 19.21
N ASN A 2 1.03 39.60 19.96
CA ASN A 2 2.30 40.19 19.51
C ASN A 2 3.13 39.18 18.67
N LEU A 3 4.14 39.68 17.94
CA LEU A 3 4.95 38.88 17.02
C LEU A 3 5.75 37.77 17.74
N GLN A 4 6.16 38.00 18.99
CA GLN A 4 6.84 36.99 19.81
C GLN A 4 5.89 35.84 20.18
N THR A 5 4.66 36.13 20.58
CA THR A 5 3.63 35.12 20.89
C THR A 5 3.31 34.26 19.66
N LEU A 6 3.21 34.86 18.48
CA LEU A 6 3.04 34.13 17.22
C LEU A 6 4.25 33.23 16.89
N ALA A 7 5.47 33.72 17.12
CA ALA A 7 6.71 32.97 16.87
C ALA A 7 6.85 31.73 17.76
N PHE A 8 6.20 31.69 18.93
CA PHE A 8 6.16 30.49 19.79
C PHE A 8 4.97 29.57 19.48
N ILE A 9 3.80 30.11 19.18
CA ILE A 9 2.58 29.30 18.95
C ILE A 9 2.64 28.55 17.62
N ILE A 10 3.13 29.17 16.54
CA ILE A 10 3.15 28.57 15.19
C ILE A 10 3.99 27.27 15.15
N PRO A 11 5.24 27.23 15.68
CA PRO A 11 6.02 26.00 15.71
C PRO A 11 5.37 24.90 16.55
N ILE A 12 4.78 25.24 17.70
CA ILE A 12 4.09 24.27 18.57
C ILE A 12 2.87 23.69 17.85
N ALA A 13 2.06 24.53 17.21
CA ALA A 13 0.90 24.09 16.43
C ALA A 13 1.31 23.21 15.24
N LEU A 14 2.40 23.53 14.55
CA LEU A 14 2.96 22.72 13.47
C LEU A 14 3.47 21.36 13.97
N LEU A 15 4.17 21.33 15.10
CA LEU A 15 4.64 20.08 15.72
C LEU A 15 3.47 19.20 16.16
N PHE A 16 2.46 19.80 16.80
CA PHE A 16 1.28 19.09 17.27
C PHE A 16 0.43 18.57 16.11
N GLY A 17 0.26 19.37 15.05
CA GLY A 17 -0.42 18.95 13.82
C GLY A 17 0.28 17.78 13.13
N ASN A 18 1.62 17.82 13.03
CA ASN A 18 2.41 16.71 12.51
C ASN A 18 2.27 15.45 13.37
N PHE A 19 2.28 15.58 14.69
CA PHE A 19 2.09 14.46 15.60
C PHE A 19 0.71 13.80 15.43
N ILE A 20 -0.36 14.60 15.36
CA ILE A 20 -1.72 14.09 15.09
C ILE A 20 -1.76 13.38 13.73
N GLY A 21 -1.19 13.99 12.69
CA GLY A 21 -1.17 13.39 11.35
C GLY A 21 -0.47 12.03 11.32
N LEU A 22 0.70 11.92 11.97
CA LEU A 22 1.43 10.67 12.11
C LEU A 22 0.68 9.63 12.95
N PHE A 23 0.03 10.07 14.05
CA PHE A 23 -0.78 9.20 14.89
C PHE A 23 -1.98 8.64 14.13
N LEU A 24 -2.71 9.46 13.38
CA LEU A 24 -3.84 9.01 12.56
C LEU A 24 -3.40 8.02 11.47
N LEU A 25 -2.30 8.31 10.78
CA LEU A 25 -1.70 7.40 9.79
C LEU A 25 -1.32 6.06 10.42
N TRP A 26 -0.70 6.08 11.61
CA TRP A 26 -0.35 4.89 12.36
C TRP A 26 -1.59 4.09 12.80
N TYR A 27 -2.55 4.75 13.43
CA TYR A 27 -3.75 4.13 13.97
C TYR A 27 -4.58 3.49 12.85
N SER A 28 -4.84 4.23 11.76
CA SER A 28 -5.61 3.71 10.62
C SER A 28 -4.90 2.55 9.92
N SER A 29 -3.57 2.60 9.81
CA SER A 29 -2.82 1.51 9.18
C SER A 29 -2.78 0.27 10.07
N ARG A 30 -2.71 0.43 11.39
CA ARG A 30 -2.79 -0.68 12.35
C ARG A 30 -4.16 -1.35 12.33
N GLU A 31 -5.24 -0.58 12.21
CA GLU A 31 -6.59 -1.12 12.04
C GLU A 31 -6.73 -1.86 10.71
N ALA A 32 -6.20 -1.29 9.62
CA ALA A 32 -6.20 -1.94 8.31
C ALA A 32 -5.44 -3.28 8.31
N VAL A 33 -4.29 -3.37 9.01
CA VAL A 33 -3.54 -4.63 9.15
C VAL A 33 -4.42 -5.72 9.78
N ARG A 34 -5.26 -5.37 10.75
CA ARG A 34 -6.12 -6.33 11.47
C ARG A 34 -7.27 -6.82 10.60
N ASP A 35 -7.92 -5.90 9.90
CA ASP A 35 -9.19 -6.16 9.22
C ASP A 35 -9.04 -6.52 7.74
N TYR A 36 -7.91 -6.11 7.13
CA TYR A 36 -7.58 -6.23 5.71
C TYR A 36 -6.09 -6.56 5.53
N PRO A 37 -5.61 -7.72 6.00
CA PRO A 37 -4.18 -8.03 6.04
C PRO A 37 -3.54 -8.08 4.65
N GLU A 38 -4.25 -8.62 3.66
CA GLU A 38 -3.73 -8.81 2.31
C GLU A 38 -4.84 -8.92 1.27
N LEU A 39 -4.52 -8.51 0.03
CA LEU A 39 -5.33 -8.78 -1.15
C LEU A 39 -4.67 -9.93 -1.91
N ARG A 40 -5.37 -11.06 -2.06
CA ARG A 40 -4.92 -12.20 -2.87
C ARG A 40 -5.73 -12.27 -4.15
N ILE A 41 -5.04 -12.41 -5.27
CA ILE A 41 -5.66 -12.48 -6.60
C ILE A 41 -5.14 -13.73 -7.28
N ARG A 42 -6.03 -14.61 -7.73
CA ARG A 42 -5.64 -15.76 -8.54
C ARG A 42 -5.09 -15.27 -9.87
N VAL A 43 -3.88 -15.69 -10.23
CA VAL A 43 -3.22 -15.26 -11.48
C VAL A 43 -2.93 -16.45 -12.39
N PRO A 44 -2.63 -16.21 -13.69
CA PRO A 44 -2.20 -17.27 -14.60
C PRO A 44 -0.96 -18.00 -14.09
N GLU A 45 -0.76 -19.23 -14.57
CA GLU A 45 0.48 -19.97 -14.30
C GLU A 45 1.69 -19.19 -14.80
N ASN A 46 2.77 -19.21 -14.00
CA ASN A 46 4.01 -18.48 -14.27
C ASN A 46 3.82 -16.96 -14.48
N ALA A 47 2.79 -16.35 -13.86
CA ALA A 47 2.53 -14.91 -13.96
C ALA A 47 3.73 -14.05 -13.55
N GLU A 48 4.53 -14.47 -12.55
CA GLU A 48 5.73 -13.73 -12.14
C GLU A 48 6.82 -13.71 -13.22
N ASP A 49 6.96 -14.79 -13.99
CA ASP A 49 7.96 -14.89 -15.06
C ASP A 49 7.43 -14.37 -16.40
N SER A 50 6.15 -14.01 -16.46
CA SER A 50 5.47 -13.58 -17.67
C SER A 50 6.02 -12.25 -18.20
N SER A 51 6.06 -12.12 -19.53
CA SER A 51 6.56 -10.91 -20.19
C SER A 51 5.70 -9.67 -19.85
N GLU A 52 4.40 -9.87 -19.66
CA GLU A 52 3.42 -8.87 -19.27
C GLU A 52 3.73 -8.34 -17.87
N TRP A 53 3.96 -9.22 -16.89
CA TRP A 53 4.38 -8.81 -15.54
C TRP A 53 5.70 -8.06 -15.58
N GLN A 54 6.73 -8.62 -16.20
CA GLN A 54 8.07 -8.04 -16.20
C GLN A 54 8.08 -6.64 -16.83
N ALA A 55 7.34 -6.46 -17.93
CA ALA A 55 7.17 -5.16 -18.56
C ALA A 55 6.39 -4.19 -17.66
N TRP A 56 5.26 -4.63 -17.10
CA TRP A 56 4.44 -3.81 -16.21
C TRP A 56 5.20 -3.39 -14.96
N ALA A 57 5.91 -4.31 -14.31
CA ALA A 57 6.70 -4.07 -13.10
C ALA A 57 7.79 -3.03 -13.38
N ARG A 58 8.50 -3.16 -14.50
CA ARG A 58 9.52 -2.19 -14.93
C ARG A 58 8.93 -0.81 -15.20
N GLN A 59 7.85 -0.73 -15.98
CA GLN A 59 7.17 0.54 -16.30
C GLN A 59 6.64 1.24 -15.05
N ASN A 60 6.17 0.46 -14.06
CA ASN A 60 5.65 1.00 -12.81
C ASN A 60 6.73 1.18 -11.73
N GLY A 61 7.99 0.83 -11.99
CA GLY A 61 9.11 1.04 -11.08
C GLY A 61 9.20 0.07 -9.90
N TYR A 62 8.58 -1.11 -10.02
CA TYR A 62 8.78 -2.21 -9.07
C TYR A 62 10.15 -2.87 -9.31
N LYS A 63 10.82 -3.21 -8.22
CA LYS A 63 12.09 -3.93 -8.25
C LYS A 63 11.96 -5.21 -7.45
N HIS A 64 12.38 -6.32 -8.04
CA HIS A 64 12.49 -7.58 -7.33
C HIS A 64 13.54 -7.47 -6.22
N LYS A 65 13.26 -8.07 -5.07
CA LYS A 65 14.10 -8.10 -3.88
C LYS A 65 14.54 -9.54 -3.64
N ASP A 66 15.70 -9.70 -3.02
CA ASP A 66 16.23 -11.02 -2.64
C ASP A 66 15.29 -11.81 -1.73
N SER A 67 14.36 -11.12 -1.05
CA SER A 67 13.30 -11.72 -0.24
C SER A 67 12.12 -12.30 -1.03
N GLY A 68 12.17 -12.34 -2.37
CA GLY A 68 11.06 -12.80 -3.23
C GLY A 68 9.90 -11.81 -3.33
N VAL A 69 10.17 -10.50 -3.11
CA VAL A 69 9.15 -9.44 -3.10
C VAL A 69 9.44 -8.43 -4.18
N TRP A 70 8.41 -8.02 -4.92
CA TRP A 70 8.45 -6.86 -5.80
C TRP A 70 8.02 -5.62 -5.03
N ALA A 71 8.95 -4.68 -4.85
CA ALA A 71 8.70 -3.49 -4.05
C ALA A 71 8.85 -2.18 -4.83
N LYS A 72 7.96 -1.23 -4.54
CA LYS A 72 8.01 0.16 -5.03
C LYS A 72 7.84 1.13 -3.85
N GLY A 73 8.71 2.14 -3.75
CA GLY A 73 8.74 3.11 -2.64
C GLY A 73 9.89 2.82 -1.66
N ARG A 74 10.56 3.87 -1.12
CA ARG A 74 11.83 3.72 -0.37
C ARG A 74 12.09 4.77 0.74
N GLY A 75 11.13 5.57 1.15
CA GLY A 75 11.36 6.63 2.14
C GLY A 75 10.88 6.31 3.55
N ILE A 76 11.60 6.80 4.56
CA ILE A 76 11.12 6.95 5.95
C ILE A 76 9.91 7.89 5.89
N PHE A 77 8.77 7.51 6.50
CA PHE A 77 7.49 8.23 6.40
C PHE A 77 6.78 8.17 5.03
N THR A 78 7.20 7.28 4.12
CA THR A 78 6.54 7.09 2.82
C THR A 78 5.78 5.78 2.76
N SER A 79 4.77 5.71 1.89
CA SER A 79 4.12 4.45 1.57
C SER A 79 4.90 3.69 0.50
N ALA A 80 5.05 2.39 0.70
CA ALA A 80 5.55 1.47 -0.30
C ALA A 80 4.43 0.50 -0.73
N THR A 81 4.60 -0.16 -1.86
CA THR A 81 3.75 -1.27 -2.28
C THR A 81 4.62 -2.49 -2.48
N GLU A 82 4.19 -3.59 -1.89
CA GLU A 82 4.83 -4.90 -1.99
C GLU A 82 3.89 -5.85 -2.72
N ILE A 83 4.45 -6.60 -3.68
CA ILE A 83 3.75 -7.64 -4.43
C ILE A 83 4.55 -8.94 -4.31
N ARG A 84 3.87 -10.06 -4.06
CA ARG A 84 4.44 -11.40 -3.98
C ARG A 84 3.63 -12.37 -4.83
N PHE A 85 4.28 -13.41 -5.33
CA PHE A 85 3.60 -14.52 -5.99
C PHE A 85 3.79 -15.79 -5.14
N GLU A 86 2.69 -16.41 -4.73
CA GLU A 86 2.71 -17.61 -3.88
C GLU A 86 1.57 -18.53 -4.27
N GLY A 87 1.85 -19.81 -4.55
CA GLY A 87 0.81 -20.81 -4.79
C GLY A 87 -0.12 -20.55 -5.97
N GLY A 88 0.31 -19.76 -6.96
CA GLY A 88 -0.51 -19.32 -8.10
C GLY A 88 -1.35 -18.07 -7.82
N ASP A 89 -1.15 -17.43 -6.67
CA ASP A 89 -1.81 -16.17 -6.32
C ASP A 89 -0.79 -15.03 -6.31
N MET A 90 -1.26 -13.83 -6.68
CA MET A 90 -0.54 -12.57 -6.51
C MET A 90 -1.09 -11.85 -5.26
N LEU A 91 -0.21 -11.63 -4.28
CA LEU A 91 -0.52 -10.92 -3.04
C LEU A 91 -0.08 -9.46 -3.19
N VAL A 92 -0.99 -8.52 -2.94
CA VAL A 92 -0.73 -7.08 -3.11
C VAL A 92 -1.00 -6.31 -1.83
N GLN A 93 0.05 -5.70 -1.27
CA GLN A 93 -0.03 -4.98 0.01
C GLN A 93 0.52 -3.55 -0.12
N GLU A 94 -0.16 -2.61 0.53
CA GLU A 94 0.42 -1.31 0.83
C GLU A 94 1.16 -1.39 2.16
N CYS A 95 2.34 -0.77 2.22
CA CYS A 95 3.20 -0.68 3.38
C CYS A 95 3.28 0.77 3.83
N VAL A 96 2.91 1.05 5.07
CA VAL A 96 3.11 2.36 5.69
C VAL A 96 4.32 2.28 6.60
N ASN A 97 5.38 2.99 6.22
CA ASN A 97 6.61 3.07 7.01
C ASN A 97 6.56 4.28 7.94
N LEU A 98 6.56 4.04 9.24
CA LEU A 98 6.61 5.05 10.29
C LEU A 98 7.86 4.82 11.15
N LEU A 99 8.95 5.51 10.82
CA LEU A 99 10.27 5.29 11.42
C LEU A 99 10.72 3.83 11.29
N PHE A 100 10.52 3.03 12.35
CA PHE A 100 10.89 1.61 12.44
C PHE A 100 9.70 0.65 12.32
N LEU A 101 8.47 1.18 12.28
CA LEU A 101 7.25 0.38 12.17
C LEU A 101 6.80 0.30 10.73
N ILE A 102 6.56 -0.92 10.24
CA ILE A 102 6.01 -1.18 8.91
C ILE A 102 4.67 -1.88 9.08
N ASN A 103 3.59 -1.17 8.79
CA ASN A 103 2.26 -1.75 8.75
C ASN A 103 1.94 -2.18 7.31
N ARG A 104 1.62 -3.45 7.11
CA ARG A 104 1.26 -4.04 5.80
C ARG A 104 -0.22 -4.40 5.78
N PHE A 105 -0.94 -3.90 4.80
CA PHE A 105 -2.37 -4.18 4.63
C PHE A 105 -2.72 -4.26 3.14
N ALA A 106 -3.88 -4.82 2.82
CA ALA A 106 -4.39 -4.95 1.46
C ALA A 106 -4.41 -3.60 0.74
N ILE A 107 -3.89 -3.54 -0.50
CA ILE A 107 -3.84 -2.27 -1.25
C ILE A 107 -5.21 -1.62 -1.46
N ASN A 108 -6.28 -2.43 -1.49
CA ASN A 108 -7.67 -1.99 -1.68
C ASN A 108 -8.45 -1.78 -0.37
N ALA A 109 -7.77 -1.80 0.79
CA ALA A 109 -8.42 -1.63 2.09
C ALA A 109 -9.18 -0.30 2.19
N PRO A 110 -10.34 -0.25 2.88
CA PRO A 110 -11.22 0.91 2.97
C PRO A 110 -10.76 1.98 3.96
N ILE A 111 -9.50 2.37 3.87
CA ILE A 111 -8.95 3.49 4.65
C ILE A 111 -8.85 4.77 3.80
N VAL A 112 -9.15 5.92 4.40
CA VAL A 112 -9.09 7.22 3.70
C VAL A 112 -7.63 7.62 3.44
N VAL A 113 -6.73 7.26 4.36
CA VAL A 113 -5.34 7.66 4.30
C VAL A 113 -4.64 7.03 3.08
N GLY A 114 -4.01 7.89 2.28
CA GLY A 114 -3.34 7.47 1.04
C GLY A 114 -4.28 6.93 -0.05
N LYS A 115 -5.62 7.05 0.10
CA LYS A 115 -6.60 6.53 -0.87
C LYS A 115 -6.32 6.97 -2.31
N PRO A 116 -6.04 8.25 -2.62
CA PRO A 116 -5.77 8.67 -4.01
C PRO A 116 -4.55 7.96 -4.63
N VAL A 117 -3.47 7.82 -3.85
CA VAL A 117 -2.24 7.15 -4.28
C VAL A 117 -2.50 5.65 -4.51
N ARG A 118 -3.23 4.99 -3.60
CA ARG A 118 -3.61 3.58 -3.74
C ARG A 118 -4.54 3.36 -4.93
N MET A 119 -5.50 4.25 -5.17
CA MET A 119 -6.37 4.21 -6.35
C MET A 119 -5.59 4.29 -7.65
N MET A 120 -4.57 5.15 -7.73
CA MET A 120 -3.70 5.19 -8.92
C MET A 120 -2.94 3.88 -9.15
N LYS A 121 -2.42 3.28 -8.07
CA LYS A 121 -1.73 1.99 -8.13
C LYS A 121 -2.68 0.86 -8.55
N ILE A 122 -3.90 0.83 -8.01
CA ILE A 122 -4.95 -0.11 -8.39
C ILE A 122 -5.36 0.06 -9.85
N ARG A 123 -5.49 1.30 -10.36
CA ARG A 123 -5.75 1.53 -11.79
C ARG A 123 -4.63 0.97 -12.68
N ALA A 124 -3.37 1.11 -12.27
CA ALA A 124 -2.25 0.53 -13.00
C ALA A 124 -2.29 -1.01 -12.95
N LEU A 125 -2.64 -1.60 -11.80
CA LEU A 125 -2.84 -3.04 -11.65
C LEU A 125 -4.03 -3.54 -12.50
N ASN A 126 -5.15 -2.82 -12.55
CA ASN A 126 -6.32 -3.24 -13.34
C ASN A 126 -6.02 -3.29 -14.84
N LYS A 127 -5.09 -2.45 -15.34
CA LYS A 127 -4.60 -2.59 -16.73
C LYS A 127 -3.86 -3.92 -16.95
N LEU A 128 -3.09 -4.38 -15.96
CA LEU A 128 -2.46 -5.69 -16.00
C LEU A 128 -3.48 -6.82 -15.84
N MET A 129 -4.47 -6.67 -14.94
CA MET A 129 -5.55 -7.64 -14.76
C MET A 129 -6.30 -7.84 -16.08
N ALA A 130 -6.59 -6.76 -16.80
CA ALA A 130 -7.22 -6.84 -18.12
C ALA A 130 -6.37 -7.59 -19.15
N GLN A 131 -5.04 -7.43 -19.16
CA GLN A 131 -4.14 -8.20 -20.03
C GLN A 131 -4.18 -9.70 -19.72
N TRP A 132 -4.33 -10.04 -18.43
CA TRP A 132 -4.50 -11.41 -17.96
C TRP A 132 -5.94 -11.92 -18.00
N HIS A 133 -6.89 -11.14 -18.54
CA HIS A 133 -8.32 -11.47 -18.57
C HIS A 133 -8.92 -11.77 -17.18
N LEU A 134 -8.41 -11.08 -16.16
CA LEU A 134 -8.87 -11.16 -14.77
C LEU A 134 -9.85 -10.03 -14.45
N PRO A 135 -10.73 -10.23 -13.44
CA PRO A 135 -11.63 -9.18 -12.98
C PRO A 135 -10.86 -7.98 -12.41
N GLU A 136 -11.47 -6.80 -12.49
CA GLU A 136 -10.91 -5.59 -11.90
C GLU A 136 -10.87 -5.66 -10.37
N ILE A 137 -9.79 -5.14 -9.80
CA ILE A 137 -9.68 -4.93 -8.36
C ILE A 137 -10.55 -3.72 -8.00
N ALA A 138 -11.64 -3.97 -7.26
CA ALA A 138 -12.46 -2.93 -6.67
C ALA A 138 -11.84 -2.44 -5.35
N PHE A 139 -11.87 -1.12 -5.18
CA PHE A 139 -11.61 -0.50 -3.89
C PHE A 139 -12.81 -0.76 -2.96
N ASP A 140 -12.57 -1.02 -1.68
CA ASP A 140 -13.62 -1.31 -0.69
C ASP A 140 -14.40 -2.64 -0.94
N SER A 141 -13.85 -3.59 -1.71
CA SER A 141 -14.50 -4.89 -1.93
C SER A 141 -14.54 -5.76 -0.64
N PRO A 142 -15.66 -6.41 -0.30
CA PRO A 142 -15.79 -7.26 0.89
C PRO A 142 -14.80 -8.44 0.93
N GLU A 143 -14.33 -8.89 -0.24
CA GLU A 143 -13.36 -9.99 -0.39
C GLU A 143 -11.97 -9.64 0.17
N SER A 144 -11.68 -8.35 0.40
CA SER A 144 -10.44 -7.91 1.06
C SER A 144 -10.31 -8.35 2.54
N LYS A 145 -11.36 -8.94 3.12
CA LYS A 145 -11.38 -9.48 4.49
C LYS A 145 -10.85 -10.92 4.59
N ILE A 146 -10.27 -11.51 3.53
CA ILE A 146 -9.74 -12.88 3.58
C ILE A 146 -8.66 -12.94 4.67
N ARG A 147 -9.06 -13.52 5.80
CA ARG A 147 -8.25 -13.68 7.00
C ARG A 147 -7.54 -15.01 6.86
N ILE A 148 -6.25 -15.03 6.56
CA ILE A 148 -5.46 -16.24 6.79
C ILE A 148 -5.41 -16.44 8.30
N LYS A 149 -6.26 -17.33 8.83
CA LYS A 149 -6.05 -17.88 10.17
C LYS A 149 -4.73 -18.65 10.11
N LYS A 150 -3.73 -18.18 10.87
CA LYS A 150 -2.57 -19.00 11.23
C LYS A 150 -3.03 -20.20 12.05
#